data_AF-A0A6G8I420-F1
#
_entry.id   AF-A0A6G8I420-F1
#
_cell.length_a   1.000
_cell.length_b   1.000
_cell.length_c   1.000
_cell.angle_alpha   90.00
_cell.angle_beta   90.00
_cell.angle_gamma   90.00
#
_symmetry.space_group_name_H-M   'P 1'
#
loop_
_entity.id
_entity.type
_entity.pdbx_description
1 polymer ?
#
loop_
_entity_poly.entity_id
_entity_poly.type
_entity_poly.pdbx_seq_one_letter_code
_entity_poly.pdbx_strand_id
1 'polypeptide(L)'
;MSWLKGIRLERVVFTLPVLLMLGGCSQGRAPSFLLFGSYFPSWLVGVAISIPLTLLVRWGLIRVGIDDVLPLRLLVYVCLGLIFTMMFAFLFSPR
;
A
#
# COMPACT_ATOMS: atom_id res chain seq x y z
N MET A 1 -34.57 -10.48 19.00
CA MET A 1 -34.07 -10.29 17.61
C MET A 1 -34.06 -8.79 17.24
N SER A 2 -33.35 -7.93 17.98
CA SER A 2 -33.37 -6.46 17.77
C SER A 2 -31.98 -5.78 17.79
N TRP A 3 -30.91 -6.55 18.03
CA TRP A 3 -29.54 -6.04 18.26
C TRP A 3 -28.78 -5.59 16.99
N LEU A 4 -29.29 -5.90 15.79
CA LEU A 4 -28.59 -5.60 14.53
C LEU A 4 -28.90 -4.21 13.94
N LYS A 5 -29.96 -3.54 14.40
CA LYS A 5 -30.44 -2.28 13.80
C LYS A 5 -29.62 -1.03 14.18
N GLY A 6 -28.69 -1.15 15.14
CA GLY A 6 -27.91 -0.03 15.69
C GLY A 6 -26.51 0.16 15.08
N ILE A 7 -26.08 -0.72 14.18
CA ILE A 7 -24.81 -0.56 13.46
C ILE A 7 -25.06 0.49 12.38
N ARG A 8 -24.72 1.74 12.70
CA ARG A 8 -24.83 2.85 11.75
C ARG A 8 -24.00 2.51 10.50
N LEU A 9 -24.66 2.41 9.35
CA LEU A 9 -24.07 1.91 8.10
C LEU A 9 -22.74 2.61 7.76
N GLU A 10 -22.64 3.91 8.07
CA GLU A 10 -21.43 4.73 7.95
C GLU A 10 -20.22 4.21 8.76
N ARG A 11 -20.42 3.59 9.94
CA ARG A 11 -19.34 2.95 10.68
C ARG A 11 -18.85 1.67 10.00
N VAL A 12 -19.72 0.88 9.37
CA VAL A 12 -19.33 -0.33 8.63
C VAL A 12 -18.53 0.02 7.39
N VAL A 13 -18.95 1.07 6.67
CA VAL A 13 -18.27 1.57 5.47
C VAL A 13 -16.81 1.94 5.75
N PHE A 14 -16.51 2.49 6.93
CA PHE A 14 -15.14 2.84 7.31
C PHE A 14 -14.36 1.71 8.02
N THR A 15 -15.01 0.91 8.85
CA THR A 15 -14.31 -0.14 9.63
C THR A 15 -13.95 -1.37 8.81
N LEU A 16 -14.78 -1.76 7.84
CA LEU A 16 -14.54 -2.92 6.99
C LEU A 16 -13.28 -2.79 6.10
N PRO A 17 -13.06 -1.67 5.36
CA PRO A 17 -11.85 -1.52 4.55
C PRO A 17 -10.59 -1.43 5.42
N VAL A 18 -10.65 -0.81 6.61
CA VAL A 18 -9.51 -0.77 7.53
C VAL A 18 -9.13 -2.16 8.01
N LEU A 19 -10.10 -3.01 8.35
CA LEU A 19 -9.83 -4.40 8.75
C LEU A 19 -9.24 -5.23 7.60
N LEU A 20 -9.71 -5.02 6.37
CA LEU A 20 -9.17 -5.68 5.18
C LEU A 20 -7.71 -5.27 4.90
N MET A 21 -7.33 -4.04 5.23
CA MET A 21 -5.95 -3.54 5.09
C MET A 21 -4.95 -4.23 6.03
N LEU A 22 -5.41 -4.84 7.13
CA LEU A 22 -4.56 -5.62 8.06
C LEU A 22 -4.40 -7.10 7.68
N GLY A 23 -4.99 -7.55 6.56
CA GLY A 23 -4.96 -8.97 6.14
C GLY A 23 -3.54 -9.55 5.96
N GLY A 24 -2.52 -8.70 5.76
CA GLY A 24 -1.12 -9.13 5.70
C GLY A 24 -0.54 -9.63 7.02
N CYS A 25 -1.14 -9.31 8.17
CA CYS A 25 -0.64 -9.69 9.49
C CYS A 25 -0.94 -11.15 9.87
N SER A 26 -1.82 -11.85 9.15
CA SER A 26 -2.12 -13.27 9.44
C SER A 26 -1.07 -14.25 8.91
N GLN A 27 -0.12 -13.78 8.10
CA GLN A 27 0.94 -14.62 7.54
C GLN A 27 2.00 -14.91 8.61
N GLY A 28 2.07 -16.14 9.12
CA GLY A 28 3.04 -16.55 10.16
C GLY A 28 4.51 -16.59 9.69
N ARG A 29 4.78 -16.22 8.44
CA ARG A 29 6.11 -16.17 7.84
C ARG A 29 6.19 -14.97 6.91
N ALA A 30 7.33 -14.28 6.93
CA ALA A 30 7.59 -13.19 6.01
C ALA A 30 7.63 -13.75 4.57
N PRO A 31 6.81 -13.24 3.66
CA PRO A 31 6.82 -13.69 2.28
C PRO A 31 8.15 -13.38 1.61
N SER A 32 8.74 -14.39 0.97
CA SER A 32 10.04 -14.29 0.32
C SER A 32 10.00 -14.85 -1.10
N PHE A 33 10.77 -14.23 -1.98
CA PHE A 33 11.06 -14.72 -3.31
C PHE A 33 12.48 -15.30 -3.34
N LEU A 34 12.65 -16.40 -4.05
CA LEU A 34 13.97 -16.90 -4.40
C LEU A 34 14.45 -16.15 -5.65
N LEU A 35 15.40 -15.24 -5.50
CA LEU A 35 16.01 -14.50 -6.59
C LEU A 35 17.51 -14.81 -6.61
N PHE A 36 18.03 -15.24 -7.75
CA PHE A 36 19.47 -15.54 -7.92
C PHE A 36 20.04 -16.50 -6.86
N GLY A 37 19.23 -17.45 -6.36
CA GLY A 37 19.63 -18.40 -5.32
C GLY A 37 19.61 -17.86 -3.89
N SER A 38 19.15 -16.62 -3.66
CA SER A 38 18.98 -16.04 -2.33
C SER A 38 17.51 -15.69 -2.05
N TYR A 39 17.11 -15.77 -0.78
CA TYR A 39 15.75 -15.45 -0.35
C TYR A 39 15.64 -13.96 -0.02
N PHE A 40 14.86 -13.23 -0.80
CA PHE A 40 14.57 -11.82 -0.58
C PHE A 40 13.13 -11.61 -0.14
N PRO A 41 12.86 -10.75 0.85
CA PRO A 41 11.51 -10.38 1.22
C PRO A 41 10.71 -9.77 0.04
N SER A 42 9.41 -10.08 -0.06
CA SER A 42 8.56 -9.59 -1.16
C SER A 42 8.43 -8.07 -1.20
N TRP A 43 8.44 -7.41 -0.04
CA TRP A 43 8.38 -5.96 0.05
C TRP A 43 9.60 -5.28 -0.55
N LEU A 44 10.79 -5.90 -0.50
CA LEU A 44 12.00 -5.32 -1.13
C LEU A 44 11.88 -5.27 -2.66
N VAL A 45 11.29 -6.31 -3.25
CA VAL A 45 10.96 -6.33 -4.69
C VAL A 45 9.92 -5.26 -5.01
N GLY A 46 8.90 -5.13 -4.14
CA GLY A 46 7.91 -4.06 -4.24
C GLY A 46 8.52 -2.67 -4.20
N VAL A 47 9.53 -2.42 -3.35
CA VAL A 47 10.25 -1.14 -3.27
C VAL A 47 10.97 -0.85 -4.58
N ALA A 48 11.68 -1.85 -5.12
CA ALA A 48 12.41 -1.69 -6.38
C ALA A 48 11.49 -1.29 -7.55
N ILE A 49 10.25 -1.78 -7.56
CA ILE A 49 9.25 -1.47 -8.58
C ILE A 49 8.49 -0.17 -8.27
N SER A 50 8.23 0.13 -6.99
CA SER A 50 7.46 1.30 -6.58
C SER A 50 8.25 2.60 -6.74
N ILE A 51 9.58 2.58 -6.61
CA ILE A 51 10.43 3.76 -6.83
C ILE A 51 10.20 4.36 -8.23
N PRO A 52 10.40 3.64 -9.35
CA PRO A 52 10.17 4.20 -10.68
C PRO A 52 8.71 4.61 -10.88
N LEU A 53 7.75 3.84 -10.35
CA LEU A 53 6.33 4.19 -10.44
C LEU A 53 6.00 5.52 -9.71
N THR A 54 6.56 5.72 -8.52
CA THR A 54 6.40 6.95 -7.73
C THR A 54 7.01 8.15 -8.46
N LEU A 55 8.17 7.95 -9.11
CA LEU A 55 8.81 8.99 -9.92
C LEU A 55 7.96 9.36 -11.15
N LEU A 56 7.33 8.39 -11.80
CA LEU A 56 6.41 8.64 -12.91
C LEU A 56 5.19 9.47 -12.46
N VAL A 57 4.60 9.11 -11.32
CA VAL A 57 3.48 9.88 -10.73
C VAL A 57 3.91 11.29 -10.37
N ARG A 58 5.07 11.44 -9.73
CA ARG A 58 5.66 12.76 -9.41
C ARG A 58 5.88 13.59 -10.67
N TRP A 59 6.42 12.99 -11.72
CA TRP A 59 6.62 13.69 -12.99
C TRP A 59 5.30 14.18 -13.59
N GLY A 60 4.25 13.36 -13.56
CA GLY A 60 2.90 13.77 -13.95
C GLY A 60 2.36 14.93 -13.10
N LEU A 61 2.47 14.85 -11.78
CA LEU A 61 2.00 15.90 -10.85
C LEU A 61 2.70 17.25 -11.06
N ILE A 62 4.00 17.24 -11.35
CA ILE A 62 4.75 18.44 -11.69
C ILE A 62 4.21 19.05 -12.99
N ARG A 63 3.92 18.24 -14.01
CA ARG A 63 3.35 18.73 -15.28
C ARG A 63 1.97 19.36 -15.13
N VAL A 64 1.17 18.89 -14.16
CA VAL A 64 -0.15 19.45 -13.86
C VAL A 64 -0.05 20.71 -12.98
N GLY A 65 1.11 21.01 -12.41
CA GLY A 65 1.31 22.17 -11.51
C GLY A 65 0.79 21.96 -10.09
N ILE A 66 0.43 20.72 -9.74
CA ILE A 66 -0.07 20.38 -8.39
C ILE A 66 1.08 20.32 -7.37
N ASP A 67 2.29 19.98 -7.81
CA ASP A 67 3.45 19.87 -6.90
C ASP A 67 3.65 21.18 -6.10
N ASP A 68 3.41 22.35 -6.70
CA ASP A 68 3.57 23.68 -6.09
C ASP A 68 2.63 24.02 -4.94
N VAL A 69 1.50 23.33 -4.82
CA VAL A 69 0.55 23.52 -3.71
C VAL A 69 0.73 22.51 -2.57
N LEU A 70 1.61 21.51 -2.70
CA LEU A 70 1.82 20.53 -1.63
C LEU A 70 2.82 21.06 -0.57
N PRO A 71 2.39 21.32 0.68
CA PRO A 71 3.30 21.79 1.74
C PRO A 71 4.27 20.70 2.24
N LEU A 72 3.89 19.42 2.11
CA LEU A 72 4.61 18.26 2.64
C LEU A 72 4.92 17.23 1.54
N ARG A 73 5.50 17.68 0.42
CA ARG A 73 5.80 16.84 -0.76
C ARG A 73 6.50 15.52 -0.40
N LEU A 74 7.53 15.59 0.46
CA LEU A 74 8.32 14.42 0.82
C LEU A 74 7.47 13.33 1.47
N LEU A 75 6.61 13.72 2.43
CA LEU A 75 5.74 12.79 3.13
C LEU A 75 4.71 12.16 2.17
N VAL A 76 4.12 12.96 1.29
CA VAL A 76 3.15 12.46 0.30
C VAL A 76 3.78 11.43 -0.64
N TYR A 77 4.95 11.72 -1.21
CA TYR A 77 5.62 10.79 -2.12
C TYR A 77 6.15 9.54 -1.43
N VAL A 78 6.63 9.66 -0.19
CA VAL A 78 7.03 8.50 0.63
C VAL A 78 5.83 7.61 0.92
N CYS A 79 4.69 8.18 1.36
CA CYS A 79 3.46 7.42 1.59
C CYS A 79 2.96 6.75 0.31
N LEU A 80 3.00 7.46 -0.83
CA LEU A 80 2.60 6.91 -2.13
C LEU A 80 3.48 5.70 -2.52
N GLY A 81 4.80 5.83 -2.38
CA GLY A 81 5.73 4.72 -2.62
C GLY A 81 5.50 3.55 -1.67
N LEU A 82 5.18 3.81 -0.41
CA LEU A 82 4.81 2.79 0.58
C LEU A 82 3.54 2.05 0.17
N ILE A 83 2.50 2.76 -0.27
CA ILE A 83 1.26 2.17 -0.76
C ILE A 83 1.54 1.25 -1.95
N PHE A 84 2.28 1.72 -2.96
CA PHE A 84 2.64 0.89 -4.11
C PHE A 84 3.48 -0.32 -3.72
N THR A 85 4.43 -0.16 -2.81
CA THR A 85 5.26 -1.26 -2.30
C THR A 85 4.41 -2.33 -1.63
N MET A 86 3.55 -1.93 -0.70
CA MET A 86 2.69 -2.85 0.05
C MET A 86 1.63 -3.49 -0.85
N MET A 87 1.08 -2.74 -1.80
CA MET A 87 0.14 -3.25 -2.80
C MET A 87 0.79 -4.31 -3.68
N PHE A 88 2.01 -4.05 -4.16
CA PHE A 88 2.79 -5.03 -4.91
C PHE A 88 3.06 -6.29 -4.07
N ALA A 89 3.56 -6.10 -2.85
CA ALA A 89 3.85 -7.22 -1.95
C ALA A 89 2.59 -8.04 -1.69
N PHE A 90 1.45 -7.43 -1.40
CA PHE A 90 0.19 -8.14 -1.13
C PHE A 90 -0.33 -8.91 -2.36
N LEU A 91 -0.22 -8.33 -3.55
CA LEU A 91 -0.78 -8.91 -4.77
C LEU A 91 0.09 -10.02 -5.36
N PHE A 92 1.41 -9.85 -5.33
CA PHE A 92 2.37 -10.75 -6.00
C PHE A 92 3.09 -11.71 -5.05
N SER A 93 2.97 -11.54 -3.73
CA SER A 93 3.61 -12.42 -2.77
C SER A 93 3.11 -13.87 -2.92
N PRO A 94 4.01 -14.86 -3.08
CA PRO A 94 3.66 -16.26 -2.94
C PRO A 94 3.21 -16.50 -1.49
N ARG A 95 2.02 -17.06 -1.31
CA ARG A 95 1.41 -17.29 0.01
C ARG A 95 2.04 -18.49 0.72
#